data_AF-A0A7W1Q2G5-F1
#
_entry.id   AF-A0A7W1Q2G5-F1
#
_cell.length_a   1.000
_cell.length_b   1.000
_cell.length_c   1.000
_cell.angle_alpha   90.00
_cell.angle_beta   90.00
_cell.angle_gamma   90.00
#
_symmetry.space_group_name_H-M   'P 1'
#
loop_
_entity.id
_entity.type
_entity.pdbx_description
1 polymer ?
#
loop_
_entity_poly.entity_id
_entity_poly.type
_entity_poly.pdbx_seq_one_letter_code
_entity_poly.pdbx_strand_id
1 'polypeptide(L)' 'MRAQDKADFEAFVSARAGALRRTAYLLLSDWHQAEDVVQTGLTKLYLAWRRVEKRDGIDAYARQIVVRCALDERR' A
#
# COMPACT_ATOMS: atom_id res chain seq x y z
N MET A 1 -5.21 12.16 -11.91
CA MET A 1 -6.28 11.33 -11.34
C MET A 1 -7.52 12.21 -11.16
N ARG A 2 -8.75 11.70 -11.31
CA ARG A 2 -9.96 12.53 -11.11
C ARG A 2 -10.15 12.83 -9.62
N ALA A 3 -10.92 13.87 -9.28
CA ALA A 3 -11.18 14.22 -7.89
C ALA A 3 -11.88 13.08 -7.12
N GLN A 4 -12.81 12.38 -7.79
CA GLN A 4 -13.49 11.21 -7.21
C GLN A 4 -12.52 10.06 -6.92
N ASP A 5 -11.74 9.63 -7.92
CA ASP A 5 -10.68 8.64 -7.77
C ASP A 5 -9.71 8.98 -6.59
N LYS A 6 -9.49 10.28 -6.29
CA LYS A 6 -8.66 10.74 -5.15
C LYS A 6 -9.33 10.52 -3.82
N ALA A 7 -10.59 10.90 -3.70
CA ALA A 7 -11.37 10.68 -2.49
C ALA A 7 -11.48 9.17 -2.18
N ASP A 8 -11.71 8.34 -3.21
CA ASP A 8 -11.81 6.90 -3.07
C ASP A 8 -10.47 6.27 -2.64
N PHE A 9 -9.36 6.73 -3.22
CA PHE A 9 -8.02 6.34 -2.78
C PHE A 9 -7.76 6.74 -1.32
N GLU A 10 -8.09 7.97 -0.93
CA GLU A 10 -7.88 8.46 0.45
C GLU A 10 -8.70 7.66 1.46
N ALA A 11 -9.97 7.36 1.15
CA ALA A 11 -10.83 6.52 1.98
C ALA A 11 -10.29 5.09 2.12
N PHE A 12 -9.79 4.52 1.02
CA PHE A 12 -9.13 3.23 1.03
C PHE A 12 -7.87 3.24 1.91
N VAL A 13 -6.97 4.20 1.71
CA VAL A 13 -5.72 4.31 2.47
C VAL A 13 -6.00 4.51 3.95
N SER A 14 -6.89 5.43 4.31
CA SER A 14 -7.25 5.72 5.70
C SER A 14 -7.66 4.44 6.45
N ALA A 15 -8.44 3.58 5.79
CA ALA A 15 -8.93 2.36 6.42
C ALA A 15 -7.93 1.18 6.39
N ARG A 16 -6.91 1.16 5.51
CA ARG A 16 -6.00 0.01 5.32
C ARG A 16 -4.55 0.28 5.72
N ALA A 17 -4.12 1.53 5.80
CA ALA A 17 -2.73 1.92 6.06
C ALA A 17 -2.19 1.29 7.36
N GLY A 18 -2.98 1.31 8.43
CA GLY A 18 -2.59 0.70 9.71
C GLY A 18 -2.37 -0.81 9.63
N ALA A 19 -3.21 -1.53 8.87
CA ALA A 19 -3.05 -2.97 8.65
C ALA A 19 -1.80 -3.28 7.80
N LEU A 20 -1.59 -2.51 6.73
CA LEU A 20 -0.41 -2.64 5.88
C LEU A 20 0.90 -2.38 6.65
N ARG A 21 0.93 -1.37 7.52
CA ARG A 21 2.12 -1.07 8.36
C ARG A 21 2.41 -2.17 9.36
N ARG A 22 1.39 -2.78 9.97
CA ARG A 22 1.59 -3.96 10.82
C ARG A 22 2.17 -5.14 10.02
N THR A 23 1.70 -5.37 8.79
CA THR A 23 2.26 -6.42 7.92
C THR A 23 3.73 -6.14 7.59
N ALA A 24 4.08 -4.91 7.20
CA ALA A 24 5.46 -4.54 6.92
C ALA A 24 6.37 -4.67 8.16
N TYR A 25 5.88 -4.27 9.33
CA TYR A 25 6.59 -4.41 10.59
C TYR A 25 6.93 -5.88 10.91
N LEU A 26 5.99 -6.81 10.68
CA LEU A 26 6.25 -8.24 10.90
C LEU A 26 7.37 -8.80 9.99
N LEU A 27 7.65 -8.15 8.85
CA LEU A 27 8.67 -8.58 7.91
C LEU A 27 10.04 -7.94 8.17
N LEU A 28 10.05 -6.70 8.66
CA LEU A 28 11.25 -5.87 8.81
C LEU A 28 11.71 -5.73 10.27
N SER A 29 10.81 -5.94 11.24
CA SER A 29 11.03 -5.73 12.68
C SER A 29 11.49 -4.29 13.05
N ASP A 30 11.25 -3.33 12.17
CA ASP A 30 11.60 -1.92 12.32
C ASP A 30 10.41 -1.05 11.90
N TRP A 31 9.98 -0.15 12.78
CA TRP A 31 8.81 0.71 12.53
C TRP A 31 9.06 1.79 11.49
N HIS A 32 10.27 2.35 11.43
CA HIS A 32 10.62 3.36 10.44
C HIS A 32 10.69 2.74 9.04
N GLN A 33 11.37 1.59 8.91
CA GLN A 33 11.42 0.88 7.63
C GLN A 33 10.04 0.40 7.19
N ALA A 34 9.20 -0.06 8.13
CA ALA A 34 7.82 -0.46 7.82
C ALA A 34 6.97 0.71 7.30
N GLU A 35 7.15 1.91 7.85
CA GLU A 35 6.46 3.11 7.40
C GLU A 35 6.90 3.52 5.98
N ASP A 36 8.20 3.57 5.74
CA ASP A 36 8.77 3.91 4.42
C ASP A 36 8.33 2.93 3.32
N VAL A 37 8.31 1.63 3.64
CA VAL A 37 7.85 0.59 2.71
C VAL A 37 6.36 0.72 2.41
N VAL A 38 5.53 1.02 3.41
CA VAL A 38 4.10 1.26 3.19
C VAL A 38 3.88 2.52 2.36
N GLN A 39 4.58 3.61 2.65
CA GLN A 39 4.50 4.84 1.88
C GLN A 39 4.90 4.61 0.42
N THR A 40 6.00 3.89 0.19
CA THR A 40 6.46 3.50 -1.15
C THR A 40 5.41 2.65 -1.87
N GLY A 41 4.83 1.66 -1.18
CA GLY A 41 3.80 0.80 -1.73
C GLY A 41 2.50 1.54 -2.07
N LEU A 42 2.05 2.43 -1.20
CA LEU A 42 0.87 3.27 -1.43
C LEU A 42 1.11 4.28 -2.57
N THR A 43 2.32 4.79 -2.72
CA THR A 43 2.70 5.65 -3.85
C THR A 43 2.61 4.88 -5.18
N LYS A 44 3.12 3.64 -5.23
CA LYS A 44 2.97 2.77 -6.40
C LYS A 44 1.50 2.44 -6.68
N LEU A 45 0.71 2.19 -5.64
CA LEU A 45 -0.72 1.93 -5.76
C LEU A 45 -1.47 3.16 -6.31
N TYR A 46 -1.16 4.36 -5.84
CA TYR A 46 -1.75 5.62 -6.31
C TYR A 46 -1.58 5.80 -7.83
N LEU A 47 -0.37 5.52 -8.34
CA LEU A 47 -0.09 5.58 -9.78
C LEU A 47 -0.89 4.55 -10.59
N ALA A 48 -1.18 3.39 -10.00
CA ALA A 48 -1.96 2.32 -10.63
C ALA A 48 -3.47 2.39 -10.35
N TRP A 49 -3.93 3.29 -9.48
CA TRP A 49 -5.27 3.27 -8.86
C TRP A 49 -6.40 3.09 -9.86
N ARG A 50 -6.47 3.95 -10.88
CA ARG A 50 -7.53 3.94 -11.90
C ARG A 50 -7.67 2.60 -12.65
N ARG A 51 -6.59 1.83 -12.73
CA ARG A 51 -6.56 0.53 -13.40
C ARG A 51 -6.96 -0.61 -12.47
N VAL A 52 -6.65 -0.50 -11.18
CA VAL A 52 -6.79 -1.60 -10.21
C VAL A 52 -8.04 -1.48 -9.35
N GLU A 53 -8.56 -0.27 -9.13
CA GLU A 53 -9.81 -0.04 -8.40
C GLU A 53 -11.01 -0.71 -9.07
N LYS A 54 -11.02 -0.75 -10.40
CA LYS A 54 -12.07 -1.41 -11.19
C LYS A 54 -11.96 -2.93 -11.23
N ARG A 55 -10.93 -3.50 -10.62
CA ARG A 55 -10.70 -4.94 -10.56
C ARG A 55 -11.07 -5.45 -9.17
N ASP A 56 -11.60 -6.66 -9.11
CA ASP A 56 -11.77 -7.34 -7.83
C ASP A 56 -10.40 -7.57 -7.16
N GLY A 57 -10.35 -7.39 -5.84
CA GLY A 57 -9.17 -7.75 -5.03
C GLY A 57 -8.13 -6.64 -4.82
N ILE A 58 -8.53 -5.36 -4.81
CA ILE A 58 -7.63 -4.24 -4.53
C ILE A 58 -6.88 -4.37 -3.18
N ASP A 59 -7.52 -4.90 -2.14
CA ASP A 59 -6.86 -5.16 -0.84
C ASP A 59 -5.74 -6.20 -0.94
N ALA A 60 -5.92 -7.22 -1.78
CA ALA A 60 -4.88 -8.22 -2.03
C ALA A 60 -3.72 -7.60 -2.83
N TYR A 61 -4.03 -6.77 -3.82
CA TYR A 61 -3.03 -6.05 -4.60
C TYR A 61 -2.21 -5.07 -3.75
N ALA A 62 -2.86 -4.31 -2.86
CA ALA A 62 -2.19 -3.39 -1.94
C ALA A 62 -1.23 -4.14 -1.00
N ARG A 63 -1.67 -5.25 -0.39
CA ARG A 63 -0.80 -6.12 0.42
C ARG A 63 0.38 -6.66 -0.37
N GLN A 64 0.13 -7.14 -1.60
CA GLN A 64 1.18 -7.68 -2.45
C GLN A 64 2.27 -6.65 -2.74
N ILE A 65 1.90 -5.40 -3.04
CA ILE A 65 2.89 -4.33 -3.28
C ILE A 65 3.72 -4.08 -2.03
N VAL A 66 3.09 -3.93 -0.86
CA VAL A 66 3.80 -3.68 0.41
C VAL A 66 4.74 -4.82 0.76
N VAL A 67 4.31 -6.07 0.60
CA VAL A 67 5.17 -7.25 0.84
C VAL A 67 6.36 -7.27 -0.11
N ARG A 68 6.17 -6.95 -1.40
CA ARG A 68 7.28 -6.87 -2.36
C ARG A 68 8.29 -5.79 -1.95
N CYS A 69 7.83 -4.60 -1.60
CA CYS A 69 8.70 -3.54 -1.10
C CYS A 69 9.46 -3.95 0.18
N ALA A 70 8.80 -4.63 1.12
CA ALA A 70 9.48 -5.13 2.33
C ALA A 70 10.55 -6.19 2.02
N LEU A 71 10.33 -7.04 1.00
CA LEU A 71 11.32 -8.03 0.59
C LEU A 71 12.49 -7.39 -0.16
N ASP A 72 12.25 -6.33 -0.93
CA ASP A 72 13.28 -5.59 -1.64
C ASP A 72 14.23 -4.88 -0.65
N GLU A 73 13.72 -4.30 0.45
CA GLU A 73 14.55 -3.68 1.51
C GLU A 73 15.43 -4.67 2.29
N ARG A 74 15.08 -5.96 2.29
CA ARG A 74 15.84 -7.00 3.00
C ARG A 74 16.99 -7.58 2.18
N ARG A 75 17.07 -7.28 0.89
CA ARG A 75 18.08 -7.82 -0.03
C ARG A 75 19.34 -6.98 -0.01
#